data_AF-A0A960H2Z8-F1
#
_entry.id   AF-A0A960H2Z8-F1
#
_cell.length_a   1.000
_cell.length_b   1.000
_cell.length_c   1.000
_cell.angle_alpha   90.00
_cell.angle_beta   90.00
_cell.angle_gamma   90.00
#
_symmetry.space_group_name_H-M   'P 1'
#
loop_
_entity.id
_entity.type
_entity.pdbx_description
1 polymer ?
#
loop_
_entity_poly.entity_id
_entity_poly.type
_entity_poly.pdbx_seq_one_letter_code
_entity_poly.pdbx_strand_id
1 'polypeptide(L)'
;VRDLIAAGRIPVVSTIAPDTEGVVHNINADTAAAALAEALGAEKLLMLTDVEGLYTRWPDRDSLVSEIDTATLTRLLPTLEAGMVPKIEACLRAVTGGVPSAHVVDGRVAHCVLVELFTDEGTGTKVTKP
;
A
#
# COMPACT_ATOMS: atom_id res chain seq x y z
N VAL A 1 -17.05 7.45 7.49
CA VAL A 1 -15.64 7.85 7.35
C VAL A 1 -15.49 9.24 6.72
N ARG A 2 -16.09 9.50 5.54
CA ARG A 2 -16.05 10.83 4.91
C ARG A 2 -16.47 11.97 5.83
N ASP A 3 -17.52 11.78 6.64
CA ASP A 3 -17.98 12.80 7.59
C ASP A 3 -16.93 13.14 8.67
N LEU A 4 -16.16 12.16 9.14
CA LEU A 4 -15.08 12.40 10.09
C LEU A 4 -13.98 13.27 9.47
N ILE A 5 -13.61 12.98 8.22
CA ILE A 5 -12.62 13.74 7.45
C ILE A 5 -13.13 15.16 7.18
N ALA A 6 -14.39 15.30 6.76
CA ALA A 6 -15.04 16.59 6.51
C ALA A 6 -15.12 17.46 7.78
N ALA A 7 -15.24 16.83 8.96
CA ALA A 7 -15.17 17.48 10.26
C ALA A 7 -13.74 17.79 10.75
N GLY A 8 -12.72 17.60 9.91
CA GLY A 8 -11.32 17.87 10.25
C GLY A 8 -10.69 16.85 11.20
N ARG A 9 -11.25 15.63 11.31
CA ARG A 9 -10.71 14.55 12.13
C ARG A 9 -9.82 13.62 11.30
N ILE A 10 -8.84 13.02 11.95
CA ILE A 10 -7.97 11.99 11.38
C ILE A 10 -8.45 10.62 11.91
N PRO A 11 -9.18 9.82 11.12
CA PRO A 11 -9.64 8.52 11.57
C PRO A 11 -8.47 7.54 11.70
N VAL A 12 -8.30 6.96 12.89
CA VAL A 12 -7.37 5.85 13.16
C VAL A 12 -8.20 4.58 13.23
N VAL A 13 -7.94 3.63 12.33
CA VAL A 13 -8.80 2.45 12.12
C VAL A 13 -8.06 1.19 12.57
N SER A 14 -8.67 0.44 13.49
CA SER A 14 -8.26 -0.93 13.81
C SER A 14 -8.98 -1.92 12.89
N THR A 15 -8.26 -2.89 12.32
CA THR A 15 -8.76 -3.77 11.26
C THR A 15 -9.49 -4.99 11.80
N ILE A 16 -10.56 -4.71 12.55
CA ILE A 16 -11.51 -5.69 13.05
C ILE A 16 -12.91 -5.32 12.53
N ALA A 17 -13.67 -6.30 12.06
CA ALA A 17 -15.05 -6.07 11.61
C ALA A 17 -15.93 -7.31 11.80
N PRO A 18 -17.23 -7.13 12.06
CA PRO A 18 -18.18 -8.24 12.06
C PRO A 18 -18.47 -8.73 10.63
N ASP A 19 -18.78 -10.02 10.49
CA ASP A 19 -19.44 -10.55 9.31
C ASP A 19 -20.96 -10.28 9.31
N THR A 20 -21.68 -10.86 8.35
CA THR A 20 -23.13 -10.70 8.22
C THR A 20 -23.94 -11.29 9.37
N GLU A 21 -23.34 -12.17 10.17
CA GLU A 21 -23.96 -12.79 11.35
C GLU A 21 -23.57 -12.09 12.66
N GLY A 22 -22.69 -11.07 12.58
CA GLY A 22 -22.21 -10.31 13.73
C GLY A 22 -20.97 -10.89 14.40
N VAL A 23 -20.37 -11.96 13.85
CA VAL A 23 -19.13 -12.54 14.40
C VAL A 23 -17.96 -11.66 14.01
N VAL A 24 -17.17 -11.23 14.99
CA VAL A 24 -16.04 -10.33 14.78
C VAL A 24 -14.82 -11.09 14.25
N HIS A 25 -14.24 -10.58 13.16
CA HIS A 25 -13.06 -11.11 12.52
C HIS A 25 -11.87 -10.16 12.64
N ASN A 26 -10.67 -10.75 12.68
CA ASN A 26 -9.42 -10.03 12.52
C ASN A 26 -9.04 -9.99 11.03
N ILE A 27 -8.90 -8.79 10.49
CA ILE A 27 -8.63 -8.56 9.06
C ILE A 27 -7.18 -8.11 8.91
N ASN A 28 -6.48 -8.65 7.90
CA ASN A 28 -5.15 -8.17 7.56
C ASN A 28 -5.17 -6.65 7.28
N ALA A 29 -4.19 -5.93 7.83
CA ALA A 29 -4.18 -4.48 7.77
C ALA A 29 -3.91 -3.93 6.37
N ASP A 30 -3.06 -4.58 5.60
CA ASP A 30 -2.73 -4.16 4.23
C ASP A 30 -3.97 -4.24 3.33
N THR A 31 -4.71 -5.36 3.39
CA THR A 31 -5.92 -5.56 2.58
C THR A 31 -7.06 -4.63 3.00
N ALA A 32 -7.23 -4.38 4.30
CA ALA A 32 -8.21 -3.43 4.82
C ALA A 32 -7.88 -1.98 4.38
N ALA A 33 -6.61 -1.59 4.40
CA ALA A 33 -6.17 -0.27 3.96
C ALA A 33 -6.45 -0.05 2.47
N ALA A 34 -6.15 -1.04 1.62
CA ALA A 34 -6.47 -0.97 0.19
C ALA A 34 -7.98 -0.87 -0.06
N ALA A 35 -8.78 -1.67 0.63
CA ALA A 35 -10.24 -1.62 0.49
C ALA A 35 -10.81 -0.26 0.92
N LEU A 36 -10.28 0.34 1.99
CA LEU A 36 -10.69 1.67 2.44
C LEU A 36 -10.26 2.76 1.45
N ALA A 37 -9.04 2.69 0.91
CA ALA A 37 -8.54 3.64 -0.08
C ALA A 37 -9.40 3.62 -1.37
N GLU A 38 -9.72 2.42 -1.85
CA GLU A 38 -10.63 2.20 -2.98
C GLU A 38 -12.02 2.80 -2.69
N ALA A 39 -12.64 2.43 -1.57
CA ALA A 39 -13.99 2.88 -1.21
C ALA A 39 -14.10 4.40 -1.00
N LEU A 40 -13.01 5.04 -0.54
CA LEU A 40 -12.98 6.49 -0.37
C LEU A 40 -12.69 7.24 -1.67
N GLY A 41 -12.14 6.58 -2.70
CA GLY A 41 -11.59 7.24 -3.89
C GLY A 41 -10.34 8.06 -3.53
N ALA A 42 -9.45 7.49 -2.73
CA ALA A 42 -8.25 8.17 -2.26
C ALA A 42 -7.28 8.47 -3.44
N GLU A 43 -6.56 9.57 -3.33
CA GLU A 43 -5.55 9.98 -4.33
C GLU A 43 -4.30 9.08 -4.29
N LYS A 44 -3.91 8.64 -3.08
CA LYS A 44 -2.75 7.78 -2.85
C LYS A 44 -3.04 6.77 -1.73
N LEU A 45 -2.49 5.57 -1.87
CA LEU A 45 -2.31 4.61 -0.77
C LEU A 45 -0.83 4.58 -0.38
N LEU A 46 -0.50 4.78 0.90
CA LEU A 46 0.87 4.64 1.41
C LEU A 46 0.96 3.46 2.36
N MET A 47 1.90 2.56 2.08
CA MET A 47 2.16 1.33 2.83
C MET A 47 3.56 1.39 3.42
N LEU A 48 3.65 1.54 4.75
CA LEU A 48 4.93 1.51 5.44
C LEU A 48 5.40 0.06 5.62
N THR A 49 6.69 -0.16 5.42
CA THR A 49 7.35 -1.46 5.58
C THR A 49 8.70 -1.31 6.26
N ASP A 50 9.33 -2.43 6.64
CA ASP A 50 10.64 -2.49 7.28
C ASP A 50 11.81 -2.80 6.32
N VAL A 51 11.58 -2.60 5.02
CA VAL A 51 12.54 -2.76 3.92
C VAL A 51 12.53 -1.51 3.03
N GLU A 52 13.56 -1.34 2.18
CA GLU A 52 13.74 -0.13 1.36
C GLU A 52 12.63 0.05 0.29
N GLY A 53 12.02 -1.05 -0.14
CA GLY A 53 10.98 -1.08 -1.17
C GLY A 53 10.81 -2.48 -1.75
N LEU A 54 10.32 -2.57 -2.98
CA LEU A 54 10.17 -3.81 -3.71
C LEU A 54 11.45 -4.16 -4.47
N TYR A 55 11.98 -5.34 -4.19
CA TYR A 55 13.03 -5.96 -5.00
C TYR A 55 12.39 -6.88 -6.04
N THR A 56 12.73 -6.70 -7.31
CA THR A 56 12.22 -7.56 -8.40
C THR A 56 12.87 -8.94 -8.41
N ARG A 57 14.04 -9.08 -7.78
CA ARG A 57 14.77 -10.34 -7.62
C ARG A 57 15.47 -10.36 -6.27
N TRP A 58 14.80 -10.79 -5.21
CA TRP A 58 15.48 -10.98 -3.93
C TRP A 58 16.43 -12.22 -4.00
N PRO A 59 17.66 -12.19 -3.46
CA PRO A 59 18.29 -11.16 -2.61
C PRO A 59 19.18 -10.13 -3.34
N ASP A 60 19.06 -9.99 -4.67
CA ASP A 60 19.79 -8.98 -5.44
C ASP A 60 19.29 -7.57 -5.08
N ARG A 61 20.08 -6.82 -4.31
CA ARG A 61 19.72 -5.47 -3.83
C ARG A 61 19.73 -4.42 -4.95
N ASP A 62 20.41 -4.68 -6.06
CA ASP A 62 20.39 -3.81 -7.24
C ASP A 62 19.06 -3.93 -8.00
N SER A 63 18.20 -4.86 -7.59
CA SER A 63 16.88 -5.09 -8.17
C SER A 63 15.75 -4.26 -7.53
N LEU A 64 16.09 -3.31 -6.63
CA LEU A 64 15.16 -2.35 -6.04
C LEU A 64 14.56 -1.47 -7.15
N VAL A 65 13.24 -1.35 -7.16
CA VAL A 65 12.53 -0.51 -8.14
C VAL A 65 11.88 0.69 -7.47
N SER A 66 12.07 1.86 -8.04
CA SER A 66 11.42 3.11 -7.60
C SER A 66 9.99 3.24 -8.14
N GLU A 67 9.71 2.70 -9.32
CA GLU A 67 8.38 2.67 -9.92
C GLU A 67 8.14 1.35 -10.67
N ILE A 68 6.91 0.83 -10.58
CA ILE A 68 6.49 -0.38 -11.28
C ILE A 68 5.01 -0.30 -11.66
N ASP A 69 4.69 -0.68 -12.89
CA ASP A 69 3.30 -0.74 -13.34
C ASP A 69 2.57 -2.00 -12.84
N THR A 70 1.25 -1.94 -12.74
CA THR A 70 0.43 -3.06 -12.25
C THR A 70 0.56 -4.33 -13.10
N ALA A 71 0.81 -4.23 -14.41
CA ALA A 71 0.94 -5.41 -15.26
C ALA A 71 2.26 -6.15 -15.00
N THR A 72 3.35 -5.40 -14.81
CA THR A 72 4.66 -5.95 -14.42
C THR A 72 4.61 -6.51 -13.01
N LEU A 73 4.00 -5.78 -12.07
CA LEU A 73 3.84 -6.22 -10.69
C LEU A 73 3.04 -7.52 -10.57
N THR A 74 1.97 -7.68 -11.36
CA THR A 74 1.16 -8.90 -11.42
C THR A 74 1.98 -10.12 -11.85
N ARG A 75 2.91 -9.95 -12.80
CA ARG A 75 3.79 -11.05 -13.25
C ARG A 75 4.84 -11.41 -12.20
N LEU A 76 5.29 -10.46 -11.39
CA LEU A 76 6.28 -10.68 -10.33
C LEU A 76 5.68 -11.30 -9.07
N LEU A 77 4.38 -11.08 -8.81
CA LEU A 77 3.70 -11.49 -7.59
C LEU A 77 3.98 -12.94 -7.16
N PRO A 78 3.95 -13.96 -8.06
CA PRO A 78 4.22 -15.35 -7.67
C PRO A 78 5.65 -15.64 -7.21
N THR A 79 6.59 -14.73 -7.50
CA THR A 79 8.02 -14.87 -7.18
C THR A 79 8.46 -14.08 -5.95
N LEU A 80 7.56 -13.27 -5.37
CA LEU A 80 7.87 -12.46 -4.21
C LEU A 80 7.93 -13.29 -2.93
N GLU A 81 8.68 -12.81 -1.95
CA GLU A 81 8.70 -13.40 -0.62
C GLU A 81 7.32 -13.29 0.06
N ALA A 82 6.95 -14.30 0.85
CA ALA A 82 5.64 -14.42 1.48
C ALA A 82 5.25 -13.18 2.33
N GLY A 83 6.22 -12.49 2.94
CA GLY A 83 5.96 -11.28 3.73
C GLY A 83 5.56 -10.07 2.88
N MET A 84 5.98 -10.02 1.61
CA MET A 84 5.71 -8.90 0.71
C MET A 84 4.41 -9.08 -0.09
N VAL A 85 3.95 -10.33 -0.27
CA VAL A 85 2.76 -10.66 -1.05
C VAL A 85 1.52 -9.87 -0.61
N PRO A 86 1.10 -9.83 0.68
CA PRO A 86 -0.12 -9.12 1.07
C PRO A 86 -0.07 -7.61 0.79
N LYS A 87 1.11 -7.02 0.94
CA LYS A 87 1.35 -5.58 0.72
C LYS A 87 1.24 -5.23 -0.75
N ILE A 88 1.83 -6.06 -1.60
CA ILE A 88 1.81 -5.87 -3.05
C ILE A 88 0.43 -6.17 -3.63
N GLU A 89 -0.26 -7.20 -3.15
CA GLU A 89 -1.66 -7.45 -3.50
C GLU A 89 -2.57 -6.28 -3.13
N ALA A 90 -2.36 -5.68 -1.94
CA ALA A 90 -3.07 -4.49 -1.51
C ALA A 90 -2.83 -3.29 -2.45
N CYS A 91 -1.57 -3.00 -2.80
CA CYS A 91 -1.23 -1.95 -3.76
C CYS A 91 -1.86 -2.21 -5.14
N LEU A 92 -1.76 -3.44 -5.65
CA LEU A 92 -2.32 -3.84 -6.94
C LEU A 92 -3.85 -3.68 -6.95
N ARG A 93 -4.52 -4.12 -5.88
CA ARG A 93 -5.97 -3.97 -5.71
C ARG A 93 -6.38 -2.51 -5.69
N ALA A 94 -5.72 -1.67 -4.88
CA ALA A 94 -6.05 -0.26 -4.76
C ALA A 94 -5.93 0.46 -6.11
N VAL A 95 -4.80 0.27 -6.81
CA VAL A 95 -4.55 0.93 -8.10
C VAL A 95 -5.52 0.44 -9.18
N THR A 96 -5.78 -0.87 -9.24
CA THR A 96 -6.76 -1.44 -10.17
C THR A 96 -8.18 -0.93 -9.88
N GLY A 97 -8.54 -0.79 -8.59
CA GLY A 97 -9.81 -0.27 -8.10
C GLY A 97 -10.02 1.23 -8.29
N GLY A 98 -9.03 1.96 -8.79
CA GLY A 98 -9.17 3.37 -9.18
C GLY A 98 -8.37 4.37 -8.36
N VAL A 99 -7.61 3.93 -7.34
CA VAL A 99 -6.63 4.79 -6.66
C VAL A 99 -5.52 5.14 -7.67
N PRO A 100 -5.19 6.42 -7.90
CA PRO A 100 -4.20 6.80 -8.92
C PRO A 100 -2.82 6.18 -8.74
N SER A 101 -2.34 6.06 -7.49
CA SER A 101 -1.07 5.41 -7.18
C SER A 101 -1.03 4.81 -5.77
N ALA A 102 -0.25 3.75 -5.61
CA ALA A 102 0.08 3.19 -4.30
C ALA A 102 1.59 3.21 -4.09
N HIS A 103 2.05 3.35 -2.85
CA HIS A 103 3.46 3.56 -2.52
C HIS A 103 3.86 2.60 -1.40
N VAL A 104 4.92 1.82 -1.61
CA VAL A 104 5.55 1.00 -0.57
C VAL A 104 6.81 1.71 -0.11
N VAL A 105 6.82 2.16 1.14
CA VAL A 105 7.80 3.11 1.68
C VAL A 105 8.51 2.51 2.89
N ASP A 106 9.81 2.76 3.00
CA ASP A 106 10.59 2.36 4.19
C ASP A 106 10.16 3.18 5.42
N GLY A 107 9.43 2.53 6.32
CA GLY A 107 8.94 3.09 7.57
C GLY A 107 10.03 3.35 8.62
N ARG A 108 11.26 2.86 8.40
CA ARG A 108 12.39 3.08 9.31
C ARG A 108 13.04 4.45 9.09
N VAL A 109 12.81 5.05 7.92
CA VAL A 109 13.30 6.40 7.60
C VAL A 109 12.47 7.45 8.34
N ALA A 110 13.16 8.33 9.08
CA ALA A 110 12.50 9.43 9.77
C ALA A 110 11.77 10.33 8.77
N HIS A 111 10.51 10.67 9.07
CA HIS A 111 9.66 11.49 8.20
C HIS A 111 9.41 10.89 6.80
N CYS A 112 9.50 9.56 6.64
CA CYS A 112 9.29 8.86 5.37
C CYS A 112 8.03 9.29 4.60
N VAL A 113 6.91 9.56 5.29
CA VAL A 113 5.67 10.06 4.68
C VAL A 113 5.87 11.43 4.02
N LEU A 114 6.62 12.34 4.65
CA LEU A 114 6.91 13.65 4.06
C LEU A 114 7.88 13.53 2.88
N VAL A 115 8.91 12.68 3.01
CA VAL A 115 9.87 12.44 1.94
C VAL A 115 9.14 11.92 0.70
N GLU A 116 8.31 10.89 0.84
CA GLU A 116 7.57 10.31 -0.29
C GLU A 116 6.58 11.29 -0.93
N LEU A 117 5.93 12.15 -0.14
CA LEU A 117 4.89 13.04 -0.66
C LEU A 117 5.41 14.35 -1.25
N PHE A 118 6.59 14.81 -0.82
CA PHE A 118 7.09 16.15 -1.14
C PHE A 118 8.49 16.16 -1.79
N THR A 119 9.04 15.00 -2.13
CA THR A 119 10.31 14.90 -2.85
C THR A 119 10.23 13.91 -4.00
N ASP A 120 11.03 14.14 -5.03
CA ASP A 120 11.18 13.22 -6.16
C ASP A 120 12.24 12.13 -5.89
N GLU A 121 12.93 12.19 -4.75
CA GLU A 121 13.93 11.19 -4.32
C GLU A 121 13.29 9.93 -3.71
N GLY A 122 12.03 9.64 -4.08
CA GLY A 122 11.13 8.64 -3.50
C GLY A 122 11.83 7.47 -2.81
N THR A 123 11.72 7.42 -1.49
CA THR A 123 12.25 6.34 -0.65
C THR A 123 11.27 5.17 -0.65
N GLY A 124 11.20 4.45 -1.75
CA GLY A 124 10.26 3.35 -1.88
C GLY A 124 9.98 2.91 -3.31
N THR A 125 8.87 2.20 -3.47
CA THR A 125 8.35 1.75 -4.75
C THR A 125 6.95 2.32 -4.98
N LYS A 126 6.80 3.11 -6.03
CA LYS A 126 5.54 3.61 -6.55
C LYS A 126 4.90 2.59 -7.50
N VAL A 127 3.63 2.32 -7.31
CA VAL A 127 2.80 1.44 -8.15
C VAL A 127 1.77 2.28 -8.90
N THR A 128 1.74 2.15 -10.21
CA THR A 128 0.87 2.91 -11.12
C THR A 128 0.18 2.02 -12.14
N LYS A 129 -0.88 2.53 -12.78
CA LYS A 129 -1.44 1.89 -13.98
C LYS A 129 -0.43 1.97 -15.13
N PRO A 130 -0.52 1.07 -16.13
CA PRO A 130 0.32 1.11 -17.33
C PRO A 130 0.19 2.42 -18.11
#